data_AF-A0A970D553-F1
#
_entry.id   AF-A0A970D553-F1
#
_cell.length_a   1.000
_cell.length_b   1.000
_cell.length_c   1.000
_cell.angle_alpha   90.00
_cell.angle_beta   90.00
_cell.angle_gamma   90.00
#
_symmetry.space_group_name_H-M   'P 1'
#
loop_
_entity.id
_entity.type
_entity.pdbx_description
1 polymer ?
#
loop_
_entity_poly.entity_id
_entity_poly.type
_entity_poly.pdbx_seq_one_letter_code
_entity_poly.pdbx_strand_id
1 'polypeptide(L)'
;MSSCYTCPLNKNSVFFNPFMSKRAPEEFRRLYTCESGTRFFNLTSGNGCSVRLCPRDLWVLSYLDDNDAFAIRESPRVLDKLANSSQPELLFNLLESSEPSLRKKLWQRLTSLHFDKLSIFCDLRDEVPDSHIMFETLLNTEHTRCAA
;
A
#
# COMPACT_ATOMS: atom_id res chain seq x y z
N MET A 1 6.60 -10.28 -10.10
CA MET A 1 7.81 -9.51 -9.74
C MET A 1 7.92 -8.30 -10.66
N SER A 2 8.25 -7.11 -10.16
CA SER A 2 8.55 -5.96 -11.03
C SER A 2 10.00 -6.05 -11.48
N SER A 3 10.23 -6.14 -12.79
CA SER A 3 11.59 -6.08 -13.33
C SER A 3 12.15 -4.67 -13.10
N CYS A 4 13.39 -4.54 -12.64
CA CYS A 4 14.04 -3.24 -12.44
C CYS A 4 14.08 -2.44 -13.75
N TYR A 5 14.13 -3.13 -14.90
CA TYR A 5 14.12 -2.57 -16.25
C TYR A 5 12.77 -1.97 -16.66
N THR A 6 11.71 -2.23 -15.89
CA THR A 6 10.39 -1.66 -16.13
C THR A 6 9.92 -0.73 -15.01
N CYS A 7 10.80 -0.38 -14.07
CA CYS A 7 10.47 0.51 -12.96
C CYS A 7 10.55 1.97 -13.42
N PRO A 8 9.50 2.80 -13.29
CA PRO A 8 9.57 4.18 -13.75
C PRO A 8 10.49 5.07 -12.90
N LEU A 9 10.92 4.59 -11.74
CA LEU A 9 11.86 5.30 -10.87
C LEU A 9 13.33 4.98 -11.18
N ASN A 10 13.59 3.96 -12.00
CA ASN A 10 14.94 3.58 -12.36
C ASN A 10 15.40 4.36 -13.61
N LYS A 11 16.45 5.16 -13.50
CA LYS A 11 17.03 5.92 -14.62
C LYS A 11 17.46 5.07 -15.82
N ASN A 12 17.72 3.77 -15.59
CA ASN A 12 18.11 2.81 -16.62
C ASN A 12 16.91 2.02 -17.20
N SER A 13 15.67 2.35 -16.79
CA SER A 13 14.44 1.70 -17.26
C SER A 13 13.93 2.38 -18.52
N VAL A 14 13.34 1.59 -19.44
CA VAL A 14 12.66 2.13 -20.63
C VAL A 14 11.40 2.93 -20.28
N PHE A 15 10.86 2.74 -19.08
CA PHE A 15 9.71 3.49 -18.55
C PHE A 15 10.13 4.59 -17.57
N PHE A 16 11.42 4.97 -17.54
CA PHE A 16 11.90 6.00 -16.62
C PHE A 16 11.09 7.28 -16.74
N ASN A 17 10.60 7.77 -15.60
CA ASN A 17 9.88 9.01 -15.48
C ASN A 17 10.73 10.01 -14.66
N PRO A 18 11.38 11.00 -15.32
CA PRO A 18 12.21 11.97 -14.63
C PRO A 18 11.42 12.87 -13.68
N PHE A 19 10.12 13.07 -13.91
CA PHE A 19 9.26 13.84 -13.00
C PHE A 19 9.07 13.12 -11.67
N MET A 20 8.79 11.81 -11.70
CA MET A 20 8.73 11.00 -10.49
C MET A 20 10.07 11.03 -9.76
N SER A 21 11.19 10.83 -10.46
CA SER A 21 12.51 10.87 -9.84
C SER A 21 12.83 12.21 -9.16
N LYS A 22 12.37 13.34 -9.72
CA LYS A 22 12.57 14.67 -9.14
C LYS A 22 11.69 14.93 -7.93
N ARG A 23 10.47 14.37 -7.93
CA ARG A 23 9.49 14.50 -6.83
C ARG A 23 9.94 13.78 -5.56
N ALA A 24 10.73 12.70 -5.68
CA ALA A 24 11.37 12.07 -4.53
C ALA A 24 12.30 13.05 -3.80
N PRO A 25 12.17 13.19 -2.46
CA PRO A 25 13.14 13.91 -1.63
C PRO A 25 14.54 13.40 -1.89
N GLU A 26 15.50 14.31 -2.01
CA GLU A 26 16.85 14.02 -2.46
C GLU A 26 17.54 12.96 -1.61
N GLU A 27 17.37 13.09 -0.29
CA GLU A 27 17.86 12.20 0.74
C GLU A 27 17.29 10.76 0.63
N PHE A 28 16.12 10.61 0.01
CA PHE A 28 15.41 9.33 -0.11
C PHE A 28 15.34 8.79 -1.55
N ARG A 29 15.80 9.52 -2.57
CA ARG A 29 15.76 9.10 -3.98
C ARG A 29 16.31 7.69 -4.18
N ARG A 30 17.42 7.35 -3.51
CA ARG A 30 18.03 6.01 -3.58
C ARG A 30 17.10 4.87 -3.14
N LEU A 31 16.16 5.14 -2.23
CA LEU A 31 15.17 4.16 -1.77
C LEU A 31 14.11 3.87 -2.85
N TYR A 32 13.84 4.86 -3.70
CA TYR A 32 12.89 4.77 -4.80
C TYR A 32 13.53 4.23 -6.10
N THR A 33 14.85 4.22 -6.20
CA THR A 33 15.55 3.65 -7.36
C THR A 33 15.82 2.15 -7.20
N CYS A 34 15.70 1.39 -8.30
CA CYS A 34 16.16 0.01 -8.33
C CYS A 34 17.62 -0.07 -8.80
N GLU A 35 18.57 -0.36 -7.92
CA GLU A 35 19.97 -0.59 -8.31
C GLU A 35 20.25 -2.07 -8.60
N SER A 36 20.94 -2.33 -9.72
CA SER A 36 21.74 -3.53 -10.02
C SER A 36 21.21 -4.90 -9.54
N GLY A 37 19.90 -5.15 -9.71
CA GLY A 37 19.33 -6.50 -9.61
C GLY A 37 18.77 -6.93 -8.26
N THR A 38 18.81 -6.12 -7.20
CA THR A 38 17.95 -6.28 -5.99
C THR A 38 18.13 -5.05 -5.07
N ARG A 39 17.30 -4.73 -4.06
CA ARG A 39 16.70 -5.65 -3.10
C ARG A 39 15.63 -4.93 -2.29
N PHE A 40 14.55 -5.66 -2.01
CA PHE A 40 13.47 -5.22 -1.16
C PHE A 40 13.99 -4.64 0.17
N PHE A 41 13.36 -3.56 0.64
CA PHE A 41 13.50 -3.04 1.99
C PHE A 41 12.78 -3.97 2.94
N ASN A 42 13.47 -4.44 3.97
CA ASN A 42 12.83 -5.14 5.07
C ASN A 42 12.41 -4.08 6.08
N LEU A 43 11.12 -3.78 6.15
CA LEU A 43 10.59 -3.11 7.34
C LEU A 43 10.43 -4.17 8.41
N THR A 44 11.17 -4.05 9.51
CA THR A 44 11.04 -4.92 10.68
C THR A 44 10.24 -4.21 11.75
N SER A 45 9.12 -4.81 12.17
CA SER A 45 8.47 -4.42 13.41
C SER A 45 9.28 -4.94 14.61
N GLY A 46 9.15 -4.29 15.78
CA GLY A 46 9.83 -4.67 17.03
C GLY A 46 9.57 -6.13 17.45
N ASN A 47 8.57 -6.76 16.85
CA ASN A 47 8.11 -8.12 17.14
C ASN A 47 8.83 -9.18 16.27
N GLY A 48 9.82 -8.80 15.45
CA GLY A 48 10.56 -9.70 14.56
C GLY A 48 9.88 -9.97 13.19
N CYS A 49 8.72 -9.36 12.92
CA CYS A 49 8.00 -9.47 11.66
C CYS A 49 8.62 -8.57 10.58
N SER A 50 9.00 -9.13 9.43
CA SER A 50 9.59 -8.38 8.31
C SER A 50 8.71 -8.37 7.06
N VAL A 51 8.43 -7.19 6.50
CA VAL A 51 7.81 -7.05 5.18
C VAL A 51 8.84 -6.58 4.17
N ARG A 52 8.91 -7.29 3.05
CA ARG A 52 9.85 -7.01 1.95
C ARG A 52 9.20 -6.03 0.97
N LEU A 53 9.40 -4.73 1.13
CA LEU A 53 8.90 -3.70 0.21
C LEU A 53 9.88 -3.45 -0.94
N CYS A 54 9.39 -3.27 -2.16
CA CYS A 54 10.22 -2.77 -3.26
C CYS A 54 10.00 -1.27 -3.44
N PRO A 55 10.83 -0.58 -4.26
CA PRO A 55 10.69 0.86 -4.48
C PRO A 55 9.31 1.32 -4.94
N ARG A 56 8.58 0.46 -5.68
CA ARG A 56 7.19 0.70 -6.03
C ARG A 56 6.28 0.74 -4.81
N ASP A 57 6.39 -0.23 -3.92
CA ASP A 57 5.49 -0.34 -2.77
C ASP A 57 5.71 0.86 -1.85
N LEU A 58 6.98 1.26 -1.64
CA LEU A 58 7.31 2.50 -0.96
C LEU A 58 6.71 3.72 -1.66
N TRP A 59 6.81 3.81 -2.98
CA TRP A 59 6.21 4.93 -3.72
C TRP A 59 4.70 5.03 -3.51
N VAL A 60 4.00 3.89 -3.59
CA VAL A 60 2.55 3.86 -3.33
C VAL A 60 2.28 4.38 -1.91
N LEU A 61 2.97 3.84 -0.91
CA LEU A 61 2.75 4.24 0.49
C LEU A 61 3.11 5.71 0.78
N SER A 62 4.02 6.32 0.01
CA SER A 62 4.46 7.70 0.23
C SER A 62 3.69 8.77 -0.55
N TYR A 63 2.97 8.41 -1.61
CA TYR A 63 2.40 9.41 -2.55
C TYR A 63 0.95 9.15 -2.92
N LEU A 64 0.26 8.24 -2.20
CA LEU A 64 -1.14 7.94 -2.49
C LEU A 64 -2.07 9.08 -2.08
N ASP A 65 -1.78 9.71 -0.94
CA ASP A 65 -2.44 10.90 -0.40
C ASP A 65 -2.31 12.11 -1.34
N ASP A 66 -1.19 12.22 -2.04
CA ASP A 66 -0.98 13.24 -3.06
C ASP A 66 -1.70 12.98 -4.40
N ASN A 67 -2.59 11.98 -4.47
CA ASN A 67 -3.30 11.60 -5.69
C ASN A 67 -2.37 11.25 -6.87
N ASP A 68 -1.19 10.69 -6.60
CA ASP A 68 -0.23 10.33 -7.65
C ASP A 68 -0.78 9.19 -8.55
N ALA A 69 -0.81 9.43 -9.86
CA ALA A 69 -1.41 8.48 -10.80
C ALA A 69 -0.69 7.13 -10.86
N PHE A 70 0.61 7.08 -10.56
CA PHE A 70 1.34 5.81 -10.44
C PHE A 70 0.97 5.10 -9.13
N ALA A 71 0.92 5.84 -8.02
CA ALA A 71 0.48 5.31 -6.72
C ALA A 71 -0.93 4.70 -6.79
N ILE A 72 -1.90 5.44 -7.35
CA ILE A 72 -3.28 5.01 -7.53
C ILE A 72 -3.36 3.75 -8.39
N ARG A 73 -2.59 3.68 -9.49
CA ARG A 73 -2.63 2.54 -10.41
C ARG A 73 -2.03 1.27 -9.79
N GLU A 74 -0.98 1.41 -8.99
CA GLU A 74 -0.28 0.26 -8.39
C GLU A 74 -0.85 -0.14 -7.02
N SER A 75 -1.68 0.69 -6.39
CA SER A 75 -2.23 0.43 -5.05
C SER A 75 -3.00 -0.90 -4.91
N PRO A 76 -3.76 -1.43 -5.89
CA PRO A 76 -4.41 -2.74 -5.74
C PRO A 76 -3.40 -3.88 -5.60
N ARG A 77 -2.26 -3.78 -6.29
CA ARG A 77 -1.19 -4.78 -6.22
C ARG A 77 -0.42 -4.69 -4.90
N VAL A 78 -0.21 -3.47 -4.41
CA VAL A 78 0.41 -3.25 -3.09
C VAL A 78 -0.51 -3.75 -1.99
N LEU A 79 -1.82 -3.49 -2.09
CA LEU A 79 -2.85 -4.04 -1.19
C LEU A 79 -2.74 -5.57 -1.09
N ASP A 80 -2.76 -6.29 -2.21
CA ASP A 80 -2.68 -7.76 -2.19
C ASP A 80 -1.41 -8.27 -1.52
N LYS A 81 -0.31 -7.55 -1.71
CA LYS A 81 0.97 -7.89 -1.11
C LYS A 81 0.94 -7.67 0.40
N LEU A 82 0.39 -6.54 0.86
CA LEU A 82 0.30 -6.20 2.28
C LEU A 82 -0.71 -7.07 3.03
N ALA A 83 -1.82 -7.45 2.39
CA ALA A 83 -2.81 -8.38 2.95
C ALA A 83 -2.20 -9.76 3.27
N ASN A 84 -1.21 -10.19 2.48
CA ASN A 84 -0.46 -11.43 2.71
C ASN A 84 0.76 -11.25 3.62
N SER A 85 0.90 -10.08 4.25
CA SER A 85 2.04 -9.73 5.08
C SER A 85 1.70 -9.73 6.57
N SER A 86 2.71 -9.81 7.43
CA SER A 86 2.54 -9.75 8.88
C SER A 86 2.59 -8.31 9.44
N GLN A 87 2.27 -7.30 8.63
CA GLN A 87 2.20 -5.89 9.04
C GLN A 87 0.84 -5.29 8.69
N PRO A 88 -0.16 -5.49 9.58
CA PRO A 88 -1.48 -4.88 9.50
C PRO A 88 -1.47 -3.35 9.27
N GLU A 89 -0.51 -2.68 9.87
CA GLU A 89 -0.45 -1.22 9.97
C GLU A 89 -0.19 -0.60 8.59
N LEU A 90 0.64 -1.24 7.77
CA LEU A 90 0.87 -0.79 6.39
C LEU A 90 -0.39 -0.93 5.53
N LEU A 91 -1.17 -1.99 5.77
CA LEU A 91 -2.43 -2.21 5.06
C LEU A 91 -3.48 -1.16 5.48
N PHE A 92 -3.53 -0.84 6.77
CA PHE A 92 -4.36 0.24 7.30
C PHE A 92 -3.97 1.59 6.71
N ASN A 93 -2.69 1.96 6.77
CA ASN A 93 -2.17 3.21 6.21
C ASN A 93 -2.51 3.35 4.73
N LEU A 94 -2.39 2.26 3.94
CA LEU A 94 -2.76 2.29 2.52
C LEU A 94 -4.24 2.66 2.31
N LEU A 95 -5.14 2.10 3.12
CA LEU A 95 -6.57 2.40 3.05
C LEU A 95 -6.86 3.82 3.54
N GLU A 96 -6.21 4.24 4.62
CA GLU A 96 -6.39 5.57 5.22
C GLU A 96 -5.94 6.67 4.25
N SER A 97 -4.73 6.57 3.69
CA SER A 97 -4.18 7.52 2.72
C SER A 97 -4.91 7.55 1.37
N SER A 98 -5.83 6.61 1.12
CA SER A 98 -6.61 6.59 -0.12
C SER A 98 -7.80 7.55 -0.06
N GLU A 99 -8.00 8.33 -1.12
CA GLU A 99 -9.25 9.06 -1.36
C GLU A 99 -10.48 8.14 -1.27
N PRO A 100 -11.66 8.64 -0.86
CA PRO A 100 -12.84 7.81 -0.58
C PRO A 100 -13.23 6.86 -1.71
N SER A 101 -13.15 7.30 -2.97
CA SER A 101 -13.52 6.49 -4.13
C SER A 101 -12.53 5.34 -4.39
N LEU A 102 -11.24 5.58 -4.16
CA LEU A 102 -10.20 4.55 -4.27
C LEU A 102 -10.24 3.61 -3.07
N ARG A 103 -10.40 4.15 -1.86
CA ARG A 103 -10.54 3.39 -0.61
C ARG A 103 -11.66 2.37 -0.74
N LYS A 104 -12.82 2.77 -1.26
CA LYS A 104 -13.94 1.85 -1.52
C LYS A 104 -13.56 0.70 -2.47
N LYS A 105 -12.81 0.98 -3.55
CA LYS A 105 -12.36 -0.06 -4.50
C LYS A 105 -11.35 -1.00 -3.86
N LEU A 106 -10.40 -0.46 -3.09
CA LEU A 106 -9.40 -1.26 -2.38
C LEU A 106 -10.05 -2.13 -1.31
N TRP A 107 -11.02 -1.60 -0.56
CA TRP A 107 -11.81 -2.36 0.41
C TRP A 107 -12.56 -3.51 -0.25
N GLN A 108 -13.28 -3.26 -1.35
CA GLN A 108 -13.98 -4.31 -2.08
C GLN A 108 -13.04 -5.41 -2.60
N ARG A 109 -11.82 -5.03 -3.03
CA ARG A 109 -10.79 -6.00 -3.42
C ARG A 109 -10.32 -6.82 -2.23
N LEU A 110 -10.12 -6.17 -1.08
CA LEU A 110 -9.67 -6.82 0.13
C LEU A 110 -10.68 -7.84 0.65
N THR A 111 -11.96 -7.43 0.75
CA THR A 111 -13.05 -8.31 1.22
C THR A 111 -13.33 -9.46 0.25
N SER A 112 -13.10 -9.28 -1.05
CA SER A 112 -13.33 -10.35 -2.05
C SER A 112 -12.17 -11.34 -2.18
N LEU A 113 -10.92 -10.90 -2.02
CA LEU A 113 -9.74 -11.73 -2.28
C LEU A 113 -8.99 -12.18 -1.01
N HIS A 114 -9.13 -11.46 0.09
CA HIS A 114 -8.38 -11.68 1.33
C HIS A 114 -9.32 -11.61 2.55
N PHE A 115 -10.52 -12.21 2.43
CA PHE A 115 -11.56 -12.17 3.46
C PHE A 115 -11.06 -12.65 4.84
N ASP A 116 -10.18 -13.64 4.87
CA ASP A 116 -9.54 -14.18 6.08
C ASP A 116 -8.71 -13.12 6.83
N LYS A 117 -8.26 -12.08 6.13
CA LYS A 117 -7.47 -10.97 6.67
C LYS A 117 -8.33 -9.86 7.28
N LEU A 118 -9.65 -9.97 7.24
CA LEU A 118 -10.53 -8.95 7.84
C LEU A 118 -10.48 -8.95 9.38
N SER A 119 -10.14 -10.09 9.99
CA SER A 119 -9.94 -10.20 11.46
C SER A 119 -8.88 -9.24 11.98
N ILE A 120 -7.83 -8.99 11.19
CA ILE A 120 -6.73 -8.07 11.50
C ILE A 120 -7.24 -6.65 11.77
N PHE A 121 -8.30 -6.23 11.09
CA PHE A 121 -8.90 -4.92 11.28
C PHE A 121 -9.75 -4.82 12.53
N CYS A 122 -10.32 -5.94 12.99
CA CYS A 122 -11.01 -5.98 14.27
C CYS A 122 -10.03 -5.80 15.43
N ASP A 123 -8.86 -6.44 15.36
CA ASP A 123 -7.83 -6.33 16.38
C ASP A 123 -7.23 -4.92 16.44
N LEU A 124 -6.96 -4.31 15.27
CA LEU A 124 -6.44 -2.94 15.17
C LEU A 124 -7.43 -1.87 15.66
N ARG A 125 -8.74 -2.08 15.49
CA ARG A 125 -9.77 -1.13 15.96
C ARG A 125 -9.66 -0.90 17.46
N ASP A 126 -9.37 -1.97 18.21
CA ASP A 126 -9.28 -1.91 19.65
C ASP A 126 -7.95 -1.28 20.13
N GLU A 127 -6.95 -1.18 19.24
CA GLU A 127 -5.63 -0.60 19.51
C GLU A 127 -5.46 0.85 19.03
N VAL A 128 -6.23 1.32 18.03
CA VAL A 128 -6.07 2.65 17.41
C VAL A 128 -7.35 3.50 17.53
N PRO A 129 -7.41 4.50 18.43
CA PRO A 129 -8.63 5.27 18.74
C PRO A 129 -9.28 5.99 17.54
N ASP A 130 -8.48 6.52 16.60
CA ASP A 130 -8.98 7.27 15.44
C ASP A 130 -9.39 6.38 14.26
N SER A 131 -9.10 5.08 14.34
CA SER A 131 -9.45 4.11 13.29
C SER A 131 -10.96 3.77 13.24
N HIS A 132 -11.68 4.07 14.32
CA HIS A 132 -13.12 3.78 14.49
C HIS A 132 -13.98 4.34 13.36
N ILE A 133 -13.71 5.58 12.91
CA ILE A 133 -14.53 6.24 11.87
C ILE A 133 -14.34 5.56 10.52
N MET A 134 -13.11 5.17 10.19
CA MET A 134 -12.83 4.46 8.95
C MET A 134 -13.46 3.05 8.97
N PHE A 135 -13.33 2.33 10.09
CA PHE A 135 -13.89 0.99 10.24
C PHE A 135 -15.41 0.97 10.18
N GLU A 136 -16.10 1.87 10.88
CA GLU A 136 -17.56 1.94 10.77
C GLU A 136 -18.01 2.29 9.35
N THR A 137 -17.32 3.20 8.67
CA THR A 137 -17.66 3.56 7.28
C THR A 137 -17.49 2.37 6.32
N LEU A 138 -16.43 1.57 6.51
CA LEU A 138 -16.10 0.42 5.64
C LEU A 138 -16.93 -0.84 5.97
N LEU A 139 -17.27 -1.07 7.24
CA LEU A 139 -18.11 -2.20 7.67
C LEU A 139 -19.60 -1.94 7.43
N ASN A 140 -20.08 -0.70 7.63
CA ASN A 140 -21.48 -0.34 7.35
C ASN A 140 -21.82 -0.40 5.86
N THR A 141 -20.83 -0.30 4.96
CA THR A 141 -21.03 -0.51 3.52
C THR A 141 -21.16 -1.98 3.11
N GLU A 142 -20.74 -2.94 3.96
CA GLU A 142 -20.93 -4.38 3.74
C GLU A 142 -22.17 -4.93 4.48
N HIS A 143 -22.57 -4.34 5.62
CA HIS A 143 -23.82 -4.73 6.29
C HIS A 143 -25.08 -4.46 5.45
N THR A 144 -25.02 -3.58 4.45
CA THR A 144 -26.10 -3.39 3.47
C THR A 144 -26.16 -4.46 2.38
N ARG A 145 -25.17 -5.38 2.30
CA ARG A 145 -25.13 -6.47 1.31
C ARG A 145 -25.48 -7.85 1.86
N CYS A 146 -25.46 -8.05 3.18
CA CYS A 146 -25.90 -9.31 3.80
C CYS A 146 -27.36 -9.28 4.29
N ALA A 147 -28.08 -8.17 4.11
CA ALA A 147 -29.48 -8.00 4.50
C ALA A 147 -30.45 -7.90 3.30
N ALA A 148 -30.01 -8.26 2.09
CA ALA A 148 -30.81 -8.31 0.87
C ALA A 148 -30.75 -9.69 0.22
#